data_AF-A0A2I2FX79-F1
#
_entry.id   AF-A0A2I2FX79-F1
#
_cell.length_a   1.000
_cell.length_b   1.000
_cell.length_c   1.000
_cell.angle_alpha   90.00
_cell.angle_beta   90.00
_cell.angle_gamma   90.00
#
_symmetry.space_group_name_H-M   'P 1'
#
loop_
_entity.id
_entity.type
_entity.pdbx_description
1 polymer ?
#
loop_
_entity_poly.entity_id
_entity_poly.type
_entity_poly.pdbx_seq_one_letter_code
_entity_poly.pdbx_strand_id
1 'polypeptide(L)'
;MFACLWWLVGTAIQAGVSGFGTLMAGRVLNGVCVGITASQVPVYLAEISKKEKRGSIIVIQQLAIEWSIFIMFFVGYGCSFIEGPASFRLVWGLQFVPYVILMIGLRFLPRSPRWLAKVDRTEEAITTLARIQANGDVHDPLVVAEWEETTTVLAAERSAAPGWRKFFYNGMWRRTMARFSVQAWQQLSGANVMTYYVDIFQMANLSGNILLISSGIQYALFIIFTSIIFFYIDKTSHRNLLMYGAIGMAVCHFVTLEEAREKNLHAKDVGRKTEMQTIETVEKGQ
;
A
#
# COMPACT_ATOMS: atom_id res chain seq x y z
N MET A 1 7.31 13.46 -12.52
CA MET A 1 6.59 14.41 -13.41
C MET A 1 5.67 13.68 -14.39
N PHE A 2 6.17 12.79 -15.25
CA PHE A 2 5.34 12.05 -16.21
C PHE A 2 4.14 11.32 -15.56
N ALA A 3 4.38 10.53 -14.51
CA ALA A 3 3.32 9.83 -13.78
C ALA A 3 2.29 10.78 -13.14
N CYS A 4 2.70 11.96 -12.66
CA CYS A 4 1.80 12.93 -12.04
C CYS A 4 0.87 13.59 -13.07
N LEU A 5 1.39 13.94 -14.26
CA LEU A 5 0.57 14.48 -15.35
C LEU A 5 -0.48 13.47 -15.80
N TRP A 6 -0.07 12.21 -15.95
CA TRP A 6 -0.98 11.13 -16.36
C TRP A 6 -2.04 10.83 -15.29
N TRP A 7 -1.68 10.99 -14.02
CA TRP A 7 -2.63 10.89 -12.91
C TRP A 7 -3.66 12.03 -12.95
N LEU A 8 -3.25 13.28 -13.17
CA LEU A 8 -4.17 14.42 -13.25
C LEU A 8 -5.18 14.27 -14.39
N VAL A 9 -4.75 13.69 -15.52
CA VAL A 9 -5.64 13.35 -16.63
C VAL A 9 -6.60 12.22 -16.22
N GLY A 10 -6.10 11.16 -15.57
CA GLY A 10 -6.92 10.06 -15.09
C GLY A 10 -7.98 10.49 -14.06
N THR A 11 -7.64 11.40 -13.14
CA THR A 11 -8.58 11.96 -12.16
C THR A 11 -9.56 12.94 -12.77
N ALA A 12 -9.17 13.76 -13.75
CA ALA A 12 -10.09 14.63 -14.48
C ALA A 12 -11.17 13.82 -15.23
N ILE A 13 -10.77 12.71 -15.87
CA ILE A 13 -11.71 11.80 -16.55
C ILE A 13 -12.65 11.12 -15.54
N GLN A 14 -12.14 10.73 -14.37
CA GLN A 14 -12.98 10.16 -13.31
C GLN A 14 -13.95 11.19 -12.69
N ALA A 15 -13.51 12.42 -12.46
CA ALA A 15 -14.35 13.48 -11.92
C ALA A 15 -15.48 13.89 -12.89
N GLY A 16 -15.22 13.82 -14.20
CA GLY A 16 -16.18 14.10 -15.27
C GLY A 16 -17.07 12.94 -15.68
N VAL A 17 -17.25 11.91 -14.83
CA VAL A 17 -17.96 10.69 -15.21
C VAL A 17 -19.40 10.98 -15.69
N SER A 18 -19.66 10.56 -16.92
CA SER A 18 -20.96 10.61 -17.61
C SER A 18 -21.48 9.21 -18.00
N GLY A 19 -20.66 8.16 -17.84
CA GLY A 19 -21.04 6.78 -18.14
C GLY A 19 -20.02 5.74 -17.65
N PHE A 20 -20.40 4.46 -17.73
CA PHE A 20 -19.58 3.32 -17.25
C PHE A 20 -18.23 3.20 -17.98
N GLY A 21 -18.19 3.48 -19.29
CA GLY A 21 -16.97 3.43 -20.08
C GLY A 21 -15.91 4.44 -19.61
N THR A 22 -16.33 5.68 -19.34
CA THR A 22 -15.47 6.75 -18.81
C THR A 22 -14.92 6.39 -17.43
N LEU A 23 -15.73 5.73 -16.60
CA LEU A 23 -15.30 5.25 -15.29
C LEU A 23 -14.19 4.19 -15.41
N MET A 24 -14.36 3.19 -16.28
CA MET A 24 -13.37 2.14 -16.48
C MET A 24 -12.07 2.68 -17.07
N ALA A 25 -12.16 3.55 -18.08
CA ALA A 25 -10.99 4.19 -18.66
C ALA A 25 -10.20 4.99 -17.61
N GLY A 26 -10.88 5.78 -16.79
CA GLY A 26 -10.27 6.54 -15.71
C GLY A 26 -9.61 5.64 -14.65
N ARG A 27 -10.23 4.52 -14.30
CA ARG A 27 -9.70 3.53 -13.34
C ARG A 27 -8.44 2.84 -13.85
N VAL A 28 -8.43 2.43 -15.11
CA VAL A 28 -7.25 1.81 -15.74
C VAL A 28 -6.08 2.80 -15.78
N LEU A 29 -6.33 4.04 -16.21
CA LEU A 29 -5.31 5.08 -16.24
C LEU A 29 -4.72 5.35 -14.85
N ASN A 30 -5.57 5.56 -13.85
CA ASN A 30 -5.09 5.78 -12.49
C ASN A 30 -4.37 4.53 -11.94
N GLY A 31 -4.84 3.32 -12.23
CA GLY A 31 -4.16 2.08 -11.83
C GLY A 31 -2.73 1.96 -12.37
N VAL A 32 -2.51 2.32 -13.63
CA VAL A 32 -1.16 2.36 -14.23
C VAL A 32 -0.29 3.41 -13.52
N CYS A 33 -0.83 4.60 -13.25
CA CYS A 33 -0.12 5.65 -12.53
C CYS A 33 0.25 5.24 -11.10
N VAL A 34 -0.67 4.59 -10.38
CA VAL A 34 -0.42 4.00 -9.05
C VAL A 34 0.72 3.01 -9.15
N GLY A 35 0.68 2.07 -10.10
CA GLY A 35 1.71 1.04 -10.25
C GLY A 35 3.10 1.61 -10.53
N ILE A 36 3.20 2.60 -11.42
CA ILE A 36 4.46 3.30 -11.68
C ILE A 36 4.95 3.97 -10.39
N THR A 37 4.12 4.77 -9.74
CA THR A 37 4.51 5.53 -8.55
C THR A 37 4.90 4.62 -7.39
N ALA A 38 4.12 3.57 -7.12
CA ALA A 38 4.37 2.60 -6.06
C ALA A 38 5.67 1.81 -6.27
N SER A 39 6.11 1.60 -7.52
CA SER A 39 7.40 0.97 -7.82
C SER A 39 8.59 1.92 -7.68
N GLN A 40 8.42 3.20 -8.03
CA GLN A 40 9.52 4.17 -8.09
C GLN A 40 9.82 4.79 -6.73
N VAL A 41 8.81 5.10 -5.92
CA VAL A 41 8.98 5.74 -4.61
C VAL A 41 9.86 4.94 -3.65
N PRO A 42 9.64 3.62 -3.41
CA PRO A 42 10.46 2.87 -2.46
C PRO A 42 11.90 2.71 -2.97
N VAL A 43 12.10 2.61 -4.28
CA VAL A 43 13.43 2.58 -4.89
C VAL A 43 14.14 3.90 -4.64
N TYR A 44 13.50 5.02 -4.95
CA TYR A 44 14.05 6.36 -4.70
C TYR A 44 14.40 6.56 -3.22
N LEU A 45 13.48 6.20 -2.31
CA LEU A 45 13.70 6.27 -0.86
C LEU A 45 14.85 5.39 -0.39
N ALA A 46 15.00 4.17 -0.95
CA ALA A 46 16.12 3.28 -0.66
C ALA A 46 17.47 3.80 -1.17
N GLU A 47 17.47 4.62 -2.23
CA GLU A 47 18.68 5.18 -2.84
C GLU A 47 19.16 6.47 -2.14
N ILE A 48 18.27 7.25 -1.54
CA ILE A 48 18.62 8.45 -0.78
C ILE A 48 18.85 8.19 0.71
N SER A 49 18.55 6.99 1.20
CA SER A 49 18.60 6.67 2.64
C SER A 49 19.95 6.11 3.08
N LYS A 50 20.42 6.61 4.23
CA LYS A 50 21.57 6.04 4.96
C LYS A 50 21.31 4.57 5.28
N LYS A 51 22.33 3.71 5.11
CA LYS A 51 22.25 2.24 5.33
C LYS A 51 21.56 1.84 6.64
N GLU A 52 21.79 2.59 7.70
CA GLU A 52 21.28 2.32 9.05
C GLU A 52 19.77 2.58 9.21
N LYS A 53 19.18 3.51 8.45
CA LYS A 53 17.77 3.95 8.59
C LYS A 53 16.91 3.66 7.36
N ARG A 54 17.39 2.82 6.44
CA ARG A 54 16.66 2.48 5.21
C ARG A 54 15.31 1.82 5.53
N GLY A 55 15.27 0.97 6.56
CA GLY A 55 14.05 0.30 7.01
C GLY A 55 12.98 1.31 7.43
N SER A 56 13.32 2.18 8.38
CA SER A 56 12.45 3.27 8.83
C SER A 56 11.93 4.15 7.69
N ILE A 57 12.78 4.55 6.74
CA ILE A 57 12.38 5.44 5.64
C ILE A 57 11.36 4.76 4.70
N ILE A 58 11.52 3.46 4.45
CA ILE A 58 10.55 2.69 3.67
C ILE A 58 9.22 2.55 4.43
N VAL A 59 9.26 2.37 5.75
CA VAL A 59 8.04 2.30 6.57
C VAL A 59 7.30 3.65 6.61
N ILE A 60 7.99 4.79 6.55
CA ILE A 60 7.34 6.11 6.44
C ILE A 60 6.46 6.19 5.19
N GLN A 61 6.89 5.60 4.07
CA GLN A 61 6.04 5.54 2.87
C GLN A 61 4.75 4.76 3.14
N GLN A 62 4.85 3.62 3.82
CA GLN A 62 3.69 2.81 4.19
C GLN A 62 2.76 3.58 5.14
N LEU A 63 3.32 4.24 6.15
CA LEU A 63 2.58 5.06 7.09
C LEU A 63 1.85 6.22 6.39
N ALA A 64 2.49 6.85 5.39
CA ALA A 64 1.85 7.90 4.59
C ALA A 64 0.65 7.38 3.77
N ILE A 65 0.71 6.14 3.27
CA ILE A 65 -0.42 5.49 2.57
C ILE A 65 -1.59 5.29 3.54
N GLU A 66 -1.31 4.84 4.76
CA GLU A 66 -2.35 4.62 5.79
C GLU A 66 -3.01 5.92 6.22
N TRP A 67 -2.22 6.97 6.46
CA TRP A 67 -2.75 8.32 6.72
C TRP A 67 -3.60 8.83 5.57
N SER A 68 -3.19 8.59 4.32
CA SER A 68 -3.98 8.99 3.14
C SER A 68 -5.33 8.29 3.09
N ILE A 69 -5.38 6.98 3.36
CA ILE A 69 -6.63 6.21 3.35
C ILE A 69 -7.54 6.68 4.50
N PHE A 70 -6.97 6.91 5.68
CA PHE A 70 -7.69 7.43 6.84
C PHE A 70 -8.32 8.81 6.57
N ILE A 71 -7.55 9.76 6.05
CA ILE A 71 -8.05 11.09 5.68
C ILE A 71 -9.15 10.98 4.61
N MET A 72 -8.93 10.16 3.57
CA MET A 72 -9.92 9.96 2.51
C MET A 72 -11.22 9.30 3.01
N PHE A 73 -11.14 8.42 4.01
CA PHE A 73 -12.31 7.85 4.65
C PHE A 73 -13.15 8.93 5.37
N PHE A 74 -12.51 9.81 6.15
CA PHE A 74 -13.21 10.93 6.81
C PHE A 74 -13.77 11.95 5.81
N VAL A 75 -13.05 12.25 4.74
CA VAL A 75 -13.56 13.09 3.66
C VAL A 75 -14.77 12.44 2.98
N GLY A 76 -14.70 11.15 2.68
CA GLY A 76 -15.80 10.39 2.10
C GLY A 76 -17.04 10.42 2.99
N TYR A 77 -16.84 10.31 4.31
CA TYR A 77 -17.90 10.48 5.29
C TYR A 77 -18.49 11.90 5.28
N GLY A 78 -17.63 12.94 5.30
CA GLY A 78 -18.09 14.33 5.22
C GLY A 78 -18.90 14.62 3.95
N CYS A 79 -18.53 13.99 2.82
CA CYS A 79 -19.26 14.12 1.56
C CYS A 79 -20.55 13.28 1.52
N SER A 80 -20.72 12.28 2.40
CA SER A 80 -21.94 11.46 2.45
C SER A 80 -23.18 12.24 2.92
N PHE A 81 -22.98 13.37 3.59
CA PHE A 81 -24.04 14.30 4.00
C PHE A 81 -24.51 15.20 2.86
N ILE A 82 -23.84 15.18 1.70
CA ILE A 82 -24.20 15.98 0.53
C ILE A 82 -25.12 15.13 -0.35
N GLU A 83 -26.37 15.55 -0.49
CA GLU A 83 -27.32 14.90 -1.40
C GLU A 83 -26.93 15.16 -2.86
N GLY A 84 -26.84 14.09 -3.65
CA GLY A 84 -26.68 14.13 -5.10
C GLY A 84 -25.33 13.65 -5.66
N PRO A 85 -25.18 13.63 -6.99
CA PRO A 85 -23.99 13.12 -7.68
C PRO A 85 -22.72 13.97 -7.44
N ALA A 86 -22.84 15.13 -6.80
CA ALA A 86 -21.71 15.95 -6.41
C ALA A 86 -20.85 15.28 -5.32
N SER A 87 -21.44 14.45 -4.46
CA SER A 87 -20.73 13.78 -3.35
C SER A 87 -19.56 12.92 -3.84
N PHE A 88 -19.79 12.01 -4.78
CA PHE A 88 -18.72 11.14 -5.30
C PHE A 88 -17.71 11.91 -6.16
N ARG A 89 -18.16 12.92 -6.90
CA ARG A 89 -17.31 13.76 -7.75
C ARG A 89 -16.34 14.60 -6.92
N LEU A 90 -16.79 15.13 -5.78
CA LEU A 90 -15.93 15.88 -4.85
C LEU A 90 -14.86 15.00 -4.23
N VAL A 91 -15.20 13.80 -3.78
CA VAL A 91 -14.23 12.85 -3.20
C VAL A 91 -13.15 12.47 -4.24
N TRP A 92 -13.54 12.29 -5.50
CA TRP A 92 -12.58 11.96 -6.56
C TRP A 92 -11.78 13.17 -7.04
N GLY A 93 -12.41 14.35 -7.06
CA GLY A 93 -11.76 15.62 -7.34
C GLY A 93 -10.75 16.01 -6.28
N LEU A 94 -10.97 15.68 -5.00
CA LEU A 94 -10.04 16.00 -3.92
C LEU A 94 -8.67 15.34 -4.11
N GLN A 95 -8.61 14.19 -4.79
CA GLN A 95 -7.35 13.53 -5.13
C GLN A 95 -6.45 14.43 -5.98
N PHE A 96 -7.00 15.38 -6.73
CA PHE A 96 -6.23 16.32 -7.56
C PHE A 96 -5.28 17.18 -6.71
N VAL A 97 -5.69 17.59 -5.51
CA VAL A 97 -4.94 18.48 -4.62
C VAL A 97 -3.56 17.91 -4.23
N PRO A 98 -3.45 16.70 -3.63
CA PRO A 98 -2.14 16.14 -3.27
C PRO A 98 -1.24 15.87 -4.48
N TYR A 99 -1.79 15.57 -5.67
CA TYR A 99 -0.96 15.36 -6.88
C TYR A 99 -0.35 16.66 -7.39
N VAL A 100 -1.07 17.77 -7.34
CA VAL A 100 -0.52 19.08 -7.69
C VAL A 100 0.59 19.47 -6.71
N ILE A 101 0.37 19.25 -5.40
CA ILE A 101 1.40 19.48 -4.38
C ILE A 101 2.64 18.63 -4.64
N LEU A 102 2.46 17.33 -4.94
CA LEU A 102 3.56 16.43 -5.27
C LEU A 102 4.31 16.88 -6.54
N MET A 103 3.60 17.37 -7.55
CA MET A 103 4.20 17.86 -8.80
C MET A 103 5.12 19.06 -8.54
N ILE A 104 4.71 19.99 -7.67
CA ILE A 104 5.52 21.12 -7.25
C ILE A 104 6.70 20.64 -6.39
N GLY A 105 6.45 19.75 -5.42
CA GLY A 105 7.48 19.20 -4.53
C GLY A 105 8.58 18.42 -5.25
N LEU A 106 8.24 17.71 -6.34
CA LEU A 106 9.20 17.00 -7.19
C LEU A 106 10.26 17.92 -7.81
N ARG A 107 10.01 19.22 -7.94
CA ARG A 107 11.03 20.16 -8.45
C ARG A 107 12.14 20.41 -7.43
N PHE A 108 11.83 20.32 -6.14
CA PHE A 108 12.74 20.60 -5.02
C PHE A 108 13.51 19.37 -4.55
N LEU A 109 13.06 18.16 -4.88
CA LEU A 109 13.73 16.92 -4.48
C LEU A 109 15.06 16.72 -5.25
N PRO A 110 16.16 16.37 -4.56
CA PRO A 110 17.43 16.03 -5.20
C PRO A 110 17.26 14.76 -6.06
N ARG A 111 18.04 14.64 -7.14
CA ARG A 111 18.00 13.42 -7.97
C ARG A 111 18.70 12.28 -7.24
N SER A 112 18.29 11.04 -7.49
CA SER A 112 18.95 9.86 -6.93
C SER A 112 20.44 9.83 -7.34
N PRO A 113 21.38 9.69 -6.38
CA PRO A 113 22.82 9.57 -6.67
C PRO A 113 23.15 8.36 -7.55
N ARG A 114 22.43 7.24 -7.38
CA ARG A 114 22.60 6.02 -8.19
C ARG A 114 22.15 6.22 -9.63
N TRP A 115 21.04 6.93 -9.84
CA TRP A 115 20.59 7.28 -11.18
C TRP A 115 21.59 8.23 -11.88
N LEU A 116 22.10 9.23 -11.17
CA LEU A 116 23.13 10.14 -11.68
C LEU A 116 24.42 9.39 -12.08
N ALA A 117 24.87 8.44 -11.26
CA ALA A 117 26.02 7.59 -11.58
C ALA A 117 25.78 6.73 -12.83
N LYS A 118 24.56 6.22 -13.02
CA LYS A 118 24.19 5.42 -14.20
C LYS A 118 24.21 6.20 -15.50
N VAL A 119 23.91 7.50 -15.45
CA VAL A 119 23.90 8.45 -16.59
C VAL A 119 25.29 9.13 -16.77
N ASP A 120 26.34 8.59 -16.14
CA ASP A 120 27.73 9.11 -16.18
C ASP A 120 27.89 10.55 -15.67
N ARG A 121 26.94 11.06 -14.86
CA ARG A 121 27.04 12.36 -14.17
C ARG A 121 27.59 12.17 -12.75
N THR A 122 28.84 11.73 -12.68
CA THR A 122 29.53 11.33 -11.44
C THR A 122 29.74 12.49 -10.46
N GLU A 123 30.10 13.69 -10.94
CA GLU A 123 30.31 14.86 -10.08
C GLU A 123 29.02 15.32 -9.38
N GLU A 124 27.90 15.30 -10.09
CA GLU A 124 26.59 15.61 -9.52
C GLU A 124 26.10 14.51 -8.57
N ALA A 125 26.45 13.25 -8.82
CA ALA A 125 26.16 12.14 -7.93
C ALA A 125 26.89 12.31 -6.58
N ILE A 126 28.18 12.63 -6.62
CA ILE A 126 29.02 12.82 -5.43
C ILE A 126 28.55 14.04 -4.62
N THR A 127 28.29 15.18 -5.28
CA THR A 127 27.78 16.38 -4.60
C THR A 127 26.40 16.19 -4.00
N THR A 128 25.51 15.43 -4.67
CA THR A 128 24.20 15.09 -4.12
C THR A 128 24.30 14.10 -2.96
N LEU A 129 25.20 13.12 -3.05
CA LEU A 129 25.48 12.16 -1.97
C LEU A 129 26.05 12.86 -0.73
N ALA A 130 27.02 13.75 -0.92
CA ALA A 130 27.62 14.57 0.13
C ALA A 130 26.58 15.47 0.83
N ARG A 131 25.66 16.08 0.07
CA ARG A 131 24.55 16.87 0.63
C ARG A 131 23.57 16.04 1.45
N ILE A 132 23.29 14.80 1.04
CA ILE A 132 22.33 13.92 1.72
C ILE A 132 22.93 13.26 2.96
N GLN A 133 24.19 12.83 2.90
CA GLN A 133 24.80 12.03 3.98
C GLN A 133 25.69 12.82 4.94
N ALA A 134 26.43 13.82 4.44
CA ALA A 134 27.51 14.49 5.15
C ALA A 134 27.35 16.02 5.19
N ASN A 135 26.12 16.53 5.04
CA ASN A 135 25.81 17.97 5.05
C ASN A 135 26.70 18.81 4.10
N GLY A 136 27.20 18.22 3.01
CA GLY A 136 28.05 18.88 2.02
C GLY A 136 29.53 18.52 2.07
N ASP A 137 29.98 17.66 2.99
CA ASP A 137 31.37 17.17 2.96
C ASP A 137 31.53 16.02 1.97
N VAL A 138 32.32 16.27 0.92
CA VAL A 138 32.61 15.34 -0.16
C VAL A 138 33.68 14.31 0.23
N HIS A 139 34.47 14.61 1.27
CA HIS A 139 35.59 13.77 1.72
C HIS A 139 35.25 12.90 2.93
N ASP A 140 34.00 12.92 3.41
CA ASP A 140 33.57 12.06 4.51
C ASP A 140 33.78 10.57 4.12
N PRO A 141 34.43 9.76 4.98
CA PRO A 141 34.68 8.34 4.73
C PRO A 141 33.42 7.55 4.35
N LEU A 142 32.25 7.95 4.86
CA LEU A 142 30.97 7.30 4.55
C LEU A 142 30.53 7.55 3.11
N VAL A 143 30.78 8.76 2.59
CA VAL A 143 30.43 9.17 1.22
C VAL A 143 31.36 8.46 0.22
N VAL A 144 32.66 8.41 0.53
CA VAL A 144 33.65 7.70 -0.30
C VAL A 144 33.36 6.20 -0.35
N ALA A 145 33.05 5.58 0.80
CA ALA A 145 32.70 4.16 0.86
C ALA A 145 31.39 3.82 0.13
N GLU A 146 30.35 4.66 0.23
CA GLU A 146 29.11 4.45 -0.55
C GLU A 146 29.31 4.70 -2.05
N TRP A 147 30.19 5.62 -2.42
CA TRP A 147 30.55 5.87 -3.81
C TRP A 147 31.30 4.67 -4.41
N GLU A 148 32.25 4.10 -3.68
CA GLU A 148 32.98 2.90 -4.10
C GLU A 148 32.06 1.67 -4.23
N GLU A 149 31.14 1.46 -3.28
CA GLU A 149 30.14 0.39 -3.38
C GLU A 149 29.20 0.62 -4.58
N THR A 150 28.79 1.86 -4.83
CA THR A 150 27.88 2.17 -5.95
C THR A 150 28.57 1.98 -7.29
N THR A 151 29.82 2.41 -7.42
CA THR A 151 30.60 2.26 -8.66
C THR A 151 30.96 0.80 -8.94
N THR A 152 31.31 0.01 -7.92
CA THR A 152 31.55 -1.44 -8.07
C THR A 152 30.27 -2.19 -8.49
N VAL A 153 29.12 -1.88 -7.89
CA VAL A 153 27.83 -2.46 -8.30
C VAL A 153 27.47 -2.04 -9.73
N LEU A 154 27.67 -0.78 -10.09
CA LEU A 154 27.36 -0.28 -11.44
C LEU A 154 28.29 -0.88 -12.50
N ALA A 155 29.58 -1.05 -12.19
CA ALA A 155 30.54 -1.73 -13.06
C ALA A 155 30.14 -3.20 -13.28
N ALA A 156 29.72 -3.90 -12.22
CA ALA A 156 29.19 -5.26 -12.31
C ALA A 156 27.86 -5.33 -13.07
N GLU A 157 27.02 -4.29 -13.01
CA GLU A 157 25.81 -4.20 -13.81
C GLU A 157 26.10 -3.96 -15.30
N ARG A 158 27.07 -3.08 -15.61
CA ARG A 158 27.50 -2.76 -16.99
C ARG A 158 28.24 -3.92 -17.66
N SER A 159 29.04 -4.68 -16.90
CA SER A 159 29.73 -5.87 -17.41
C SER A 159 28.80 -7.06 -17.64
N ALA A 160 27.58 -7.02 -17.11
CA ALA A 160 26.63 -8.09 -17.24
C ALA A 160 25.69 -7.89 -18.45
N ALA A 161 25.50 -8.96 -19.22
CA ALA A 161 24.73 -8.93 -20.47
C ALA A 161 23.31 -8.33 -20.32
N PRO A 162 22.84 -7.51 -21.27
CA PRO A 162 21.52 -6.90 -21.22
C PRO A 162 20.41 -7.94 -21.46
N GLY A 163 19.31 -7.84 -20.69
CA GLY A 163 18.04 -8.51 -21.00
C GLY A 163 17.43 -9.32 -19.84
N TRP A 164 16.13 -9.62 -19.97
CA TRP A 164 15.34 -10.41 -19.01
C TRP A 164 15.89 -11.83 -18.81
N ARG A 165 16.70 -12.33 -19.76
CA ARG A 165 17.38 -13.64 -19.67
C ARG A 165 18.46 -13.70 -18.59
N LYS A 166 19.02 -12.55 -18.16
CA LYS A 166 19.95 -12.45 -17.01
C LYS A 166 19.32 -12.96 -15.70
N PHE A 167 18.00 -12.89 -15.60
CA PHE A 167 17.25 -13.27 -14.42
C PHE A 167 17.30 -14.77 -14.10
N PHE A 168 17.33 -15.59 -15.16
CA PHE A 168 17.43 -17.04 -15.04
C PHE A 168 18.87 -17.53 -14.96
N TYR A 169 19.81 -16.87 -15.65
CA TYR A 169 21.19 -17.35 -15.75
C TYR A 169 22.03 -17.07 -14.48
N ASN A 170 21.78 -15.95 -13.78
CA ASN A 170 22.65 -15.49 -12.70
C ASN A 170 22.24 -15.96 -11.28
N GLY A 171 21.39 -16.99 -11.15
CA GLY A 171 20.94 -17.50 -9.84
C GLY A 171 20.05 -16.54 -9.02
N MET A 172 19.79 -15.33 -9.53
CA MET A 172 18.94 -14.32 -8.89
C MET A 172 17.47 -14.71 -8.86
N TRP A 173 17.06 -15.72 -9.64
CA TRP A 173 15.70 -16.28 -9.64
C TRP A 173 15.22 -16.63 -8.23
N ARG A 174 16.07 -17.25 -7.38
CA ARG A 174 15.69 -17.60 -6.00
C ARG A 174 15.39 -16.37 -5.15
N ARG A 175 16.18 -15.31 -5.30
CA ARG A 175 15.98 -14.04 -4.57
C ARG A 175 14.73 -13.31 -5.04
N THR A 176 14.43 -13.35 -6.33
CA THR A 176 13.18 -12.78 -6.84
C THR A 176 11.97 -13.60 -6.46
N MET A 177 12.02 -14.92 -6.60
CA MET A 177 10.93 -15.79 -6.18
C MET A 177 10.61 -15.60 -4.70
N ALA A 178 11.62 -15.44 -3.83
CA ALA A 178 11.38 -15.11 -2.44
C ALA A 178 10.59 -13.79 -2.27
N ARG A 179 10.96 -12.72 -3.01
CA ARG A 179 10.23 -11.43 -2.97
C ARG A 179 8.81 -11.55 -3.55
N PHE A 180 8.66 -12.29 -4.63
CA PHE A 180 7.37 -12.54 -5.28
C PHE A 180 6.44 -13.32 -4.35
N SER A 181 6.93 -14.38 -3.70
CA SER A 181 6.19 -15.13 -2.71
C SER A 181 5.78 -14.26 -1.52
N VAL A 182 6.68 -13.44 -0.98
CA VAL A 182 6.30 -12.53 0.12
C VAL A 182 5.17 -11.58 -0.32
N GLN A 183 5.24 -11.02 -1.53
CA GLN A 183 4.19 -10.14 -2.05
C GLN A 183 2.87 -10.88 -2.31
N ALA A 184 2.93 -12.11 -2.82
CA ALA A 184 1.76 -12.95 -3.05
C ALA A 184 1.07 -13.32 -1.72
N TRP A 185 1.85 -13.70 -0.69
CA TRP A 185 1.33 -13.97 0.64
C TRP A 185 0.75 -12.72 1.30
N GLN A 186 1.35 -11.54 1.06
CA GLN A 186 0.79 -10.29 1.56
C GLN A 186 -0.62 -10.03 0.98
N GLN A 187 -0.84 -10.28 -0.31
CA GLN A 187 -2.18 -10.14 -0.91
C GLN A 187 -3.14 -11.26 -0.45
N LEU A 188 -2.67 -12.50 -0.35
CA LEU A 188 -3.46 -13.65 0.11
C LEU A 188 -3.84 -13.59 1.60
N SER A 189 -3.12 -12.80 2.41
CA SER A 189 -3.45 -12.57 3.82
C SER A 189 -4.87 -11.98 4.03
N GLY A 190 -5.47 -11.46 2.96
CA GLY A 190 -6.83 -10.94 2.97
C GLY A 190 -6.95 -9.51 3.51
N ALA A 191 -5.84 -8.81 3.75
CA ALA A 191 -5.87 -7.42 4.22
C ALA A 191 -6.75 -6.51 3.34
N ASN A 192 -6.65 -6.65 2.01
CA ASN A 192 -7.51 -5.91 1.08
C ASN A 192 -8.97 -6.37 1.16
N VAL A 193 -9.23 -7.67 1.31
CA VAL A 193 -10.60 -8.20 1.45
C VAL A 193 -11.25 -7.64 2.70
N MET A 194 -10.55 -7.61 3.83
CA MET A 194 -11.04 -7.03 5.08
C MET A 194 -11.33 -5.52 4.95
N THR A 195 -10.54 -4.82 4.14
CA THR A 195 -10.70 -3.38 3.90
C THR A 195 -11.90 -3.05 3.00
N TYR A 196 -12.17 -3.91 1.99
CA TYR A 196 -13.24 -3.67 1.01
C TYR A 196 -14.57 -4.36 1.38
N TYR A 197 -14.54 -5.51 2.05
CA TYR A 197 -15.72 -6.27 2.47
C TYR A 197 -16.11 -5.94 3.91
N VAL A 198 -16.38 -4.66 4.15
CA VAL A 198 -17.03 -4.19 5.39
C VAL A 198 -18.44 -4.80 5.55
N ASP A 199 -19.00 -5.38 4.48
CA ASP A 199 -20.26 -6.12 4.49
C ASP A 199 -20.23 -7.43 5.29
N ILE A 200 -19.07 -7.95 5.70
CA ILE A 200 -19.02 -9.09 6.64
C ILE A 200 -19.62 -8.69 8.00
N PHE A 201 -19.49 -7.42 8.40
CA PHE A 201 -20.15 -6.89 9.60
C PHE A 201 -21.65 -6.62 9.39
N GLN A 202 -22.07 -6.35 8.15
CA GLN A 202 -23.51 -6.35 7.79
C GLN A 202 -24.09 -7.76 7.86
N MET A 203 -23.34 -8.78 7.42
CA MET A 203 -23.71 -10.20 7.57
C MET A 203 -23.71 -10.68 9.04
N ALA A 204 -23.01 -9.98 9.94
CA ALA A 204 -23.05 -10.21 11.39
C ALA A 204 -24.24 -9.52 12.10
N ASN A 205 -25.19 -8.97 11.34
CA ASN A 205 -26.46 -8.41 11.82
C ASN A 205 -26.33 -7.17 12.73
N LEU A 206 -25.26 -6.37 12.58
CA LEU A 206 -25.10 -5.08 13.26
C LEU A 206 -25.64 -3.95 12.36
N SER A 207 -26.93 -3.63 12.49
CA SER A 207 -27.58 -2.55 11.76
C SER A 207 -27.35 -1.17 12.40
N GLY A 208 -26.80 -0.22 11.64
CA GLY A 208 -26.66 1.21 12.03
C GLY A 208 -25.22 1.76 11.95
N ASN A 209 -25.04 3.05 12.21
CA ASN A 209 -23.81 3.90 12.17
C ASN A 209 -22.48 3.29 12.72
N ILE A 210 -22.55 2.10 13.32
CA ILE A 210 -21.45 1.24 13.76
C ILE A 210 -20.54 0.82 12.60
N LEU A 211 -21.06 0.66 11.38
CA LEU A 211 -20.25 0.28 10.21
C LEU A 211 -19.14 1.30 9.92
N LEU A 212 -19.48 2.57 10.11
CA LEU A 212 -18.59 3.70 9.86
C LEU A 212 -17.59 3.88 11.02
N ILE A 213 -18.04 3.72 12.26
CA ILE A 213 -17.19 3.76 13.46
C ILE A 213 -16.19 2.59 13.43
N SER A 214 -16.64 1.39 13.07
CA SER A 214 -15.79 0.18 12.97
C SER A 214 -14.70 0.35 11.91
N SER A 215 -15.04 0.89 10.74
CA SER A 215 -14.08 1.18 9.68
C SER A 215 -13.06 2.24 10.10
N GLY A 216 -13.51 3.31 10.76
CA GLY A 216 -12.62 4.34 11.31
C GLY A 216 -11.65 3.78 12.35
N ILE A 217 -12.13 2.90 13.25
CA ILE A 217 -11.30 2.21 14.24
C ILE A 217 -10.28 1.29 13.55
N GLN A 218 -10.68 0.54 12.52
CA GLN A 218 -9.77 -0.34 11.77
C GLN A 218 -8.60 0.44 11.16
N TYR A 219 -8.88 1.57 10.50
CA TYR A 219 -7.82 2.40 9.92
C TYR A 219 -6.96 3.08 10.99
N ALA A 220 -7.56 3.50 12.10
CA ALA A 220 -6.80 4.04 13.24
C ALA A 220 -5.86 2.99 13.85
N LEU A 221 -6.32 1.74 13.99
CA LEU A 221 -5.49 0.63 14.47
C LEU A 221 -4.32 0.35 13.52
N PHE A 222 -4.54 0.38 12.20
CA PHE A 222 -3.43 0.24 11.24
C PHE A 222 -2.36 1.31 11.46
N ILE A 223 -2.74 2.59 11.57
CA ILE A 223 -1.79 3.67 11.82
C ILE A 223 -1.03 3.46 13.14
N ILE A 224 -1.72 3.04 14.20
CA ILE A 224 -1.09 2.79 15.51
C ILE A 224 -0.07 1.64 15.42
N PHE A 225 -0.47 0.50 14.87
CA PHE A 225 0.40 -0.67 14.76
C PHE A 225 1.59 -0.40 13.83
N THR A 226 1.38 0.26 12.69
CA THR A 226 2.46 0.64 11.78
C THR A 226 3.40 1.66 12.41
N SER A 227 2.88 2.60 13.21
CA SER A 227 3.71 3.55 13.97
C SER A 227 4.56 2.85 15.03
N ILE A 228 4.03 1.82 15.70
CA ILE A 228 4.83 0.99 16.62
C ILE A 228 5.93 0.28 15.84
N ILE A 229 5.60 -0.36 14.72
CA ILE A 229 6.58 -1.06 13.87
C ILE A 229 7.67 -0.11 13.36
N PHE A 230 7.33 1.12 13.02
CA PHE A 230 8.29 2.15 12.60
C PHE A 230 9.42 2.34 13.62
N PHE A 231 9.15 2.32 14.93
CA PHE A 231 10.20 2.43 15.95
C PHE A 231 11.02 1.14 16.14
N TYR A 232 10.46 -0.02 15.79
CA TYR A 232 11.08 -1.33 16.02
C TYR A 232 11.74 -1.95 14.78
N ILE A 233 11.50 -1.40 13.58
CA ILE A 233 11.94 -1.98 12.31
C ILE A 233 13.47 -1.99 12.17
N ASP A 234 14.15 -0.92 12.60
CA ASP A 234 15.61 -0.82 12.46
C ASP A 234 16.38 -1.66 13.49
N LYS A 235 15.71 -2.12 14.57
CA LYS A 235 16.31 -2.96 15.63
C LYS A 235 16.00 -4.45 15.49
N THR A 236 14.96 -4.81 14.74
CA THR A 236 14.46 -6.19 14.67
C THR A 236 14.87 -6.86 13.36
N SER A 237 15.25 -8.14 13.43
CA SER A 237 15.48 -8.92 12.21
C SER A 237 14.20 -9.05 11.39
N HIS A 238 14.26 -8.61 10.12
CA HIS A 238 13.15 -8.60 9.17
C HIS A 238 12.46 -9.97 9.01
N ARG A 239 13.22 -11.07 9.14
CA ARG A 239 12.68 -12.43 9.09
C ARG A 239 11.77 -12.74 10.27
N ASN A 240 12.17 -12.29 11.46
CA ASN A 240 11.41 -12.53 12.68
C ASN A 240 10.10 -11.73 12.65
N LEU A 241 10.15 -10.49 12.16
CA LEU A 241 8.94 -9.66 12.02
C LEU A 241 7.89 -10.32 11.11
N LEU A 242 8.31 -10.88 9.98
CA LEU A 242 7.40 -11.60 9.08
C LEU A 242 6.83 -12.87 9.71
N MET A 243 7.64 -13.64 10.46
CA MET A 243 7.17 -14.84 11.14
C MET A 243 6.16 -14.52 12.26
N TYR A 244 6.46 -13.53 13.12
CA TYR A 244 5.53 -13.10 14.17
C TYR A 244 4.23 -12.54 13.58
N GLY A 245 4.32 -11.75 12.50
CA GLY A 245 3.15 -11.26 11.77
C GLY A 245 2.31 -12.39 11.19
N ALA A 246 2.93 -13.40 10.57
CA ALA A 246 2.22 -14.55 10.01
C ALA A 246 1.51 -15.39 11.09
N ILE A 247 2.15 -15.61 12.24
CA ILE A 247 1.55 -16.32 13.37
C ILE A 247 0.36 -15.52 13.94
N GLY A 248 0.52 -14.21 14.13
CA GLY A 248 -0.56 -13.34 14.60
C GLY A 248 -1.77 -13.37 13.67
N MET A 249 -1.53 -13.25 12.35
CA MET A 249 -2.60 -13.34 11.35
C MET A 249 -3.26 -14.72 11.34
N ALA A 250 -2.50 -15.80 11.50
CA ALA A 250 -3.06 -17.16 11.56
C ALA A 250 -4.00 -17.35 12.76
N VAL A 251 -3.63 -16.84 13.94
CA VAL A 251 -4.48 -16.89 15.13
C VAL A 251 -5.75 -16.07 14.93
N CYS A 252 -5.64 -14.83 14.42
CA CYS A 252 -6.81 -14.00 14.16
C CYS A 252 -7.77 -14.64 13.14
N HIS A 253 -7.24 -15.20 12.05
CA HIS A 253 -8.07 -15.92 11.07
C HIS A 253 -8.76 -17.14 11.69
N PHE A 254 -8.06 -17.89 12.54
CA PHE A 254 -8.65 -19.04 13.23
C PHE A 254 -9.84 -18.63 14.12
N VAL A 255 -9.68 -17.56 14.92
CA VAL A 255 -10.75 -17.02 15.76
C VAL A 255 -11.95 -16.56 14.91
N THR A 256 -11.71 -15.84 13.82
CA THR A 256 -12.81 -15.40 12.94
C THR A 256 -13.53 -16.56 12.26
N LEU A 257 -12.82 -17.63 11.91
CA LEU A 257 -13.41 -18.83 11.34
C LEU A 257 -14.26 -19.59 12.36
N GLU A 258 -13.82 -19.65 13.61
CA GLU A 258 -14.59 -20.25 14.70
C GLU A 258 -15.89 -19.48 14.94
N GLU A 259 -15.81 -18.15 15.02
CA GLU A 259 -16.98 -17.29 15.21
C GLU A 259 -17.94 -17.36 14.00
N ALA A 260 -17.40 -17.43 12.78
CA ALA A 260 -18.20 -17.64 11.57
C ALA A 260 -18.85 -19.03 11.53
N ARG A 261 -18.20 -20.05 12.09
CA ARG A 261 -18.75 -21.40 12.21
C ARG A 261 -19.88 -21.44 13.22
N GLU A 262 -19.73 -20.78 14.36
CA GLU A 262 -20.80 -20.64 15.36
C GLU A 262 -22.02 -19.92 14.78
N LYS A 263 -21.82 -18.80 14.08
CA LYS A 263 -22.93 -18.07 13.44
C LYS A 263 -23.65 -18.90 12.37
N ASN A 264 -22.91 -19.68 11.57
CA ASN A 264 -23.51 -20.61 10.60
C ASN A 264 -24.29 -21.76 11.27
N LEU A 265 -23.82 -22.25 12.42
CA LEU A 265 -24.51 -23.28 13.19
C LEU A 265 -25.80 -22.71 13.79
N HIS A 266 -25.73 -21.52 14.39
CA HIS A 266 -26.91 -20.79 14.87
C HIS A 266 -27.91 -20.46 13.75
N ALA A 267 -27.45 -20.07 12.57
CA ALA A 267 -28.34 -19.80 11.42
C ALA A 267 -29.06 -21.07 10.95
N LYS A 268 -28.37 -22.22 10.92
CA LYS A 268 -28.98 -23.52 10.60
C LYS A 268 -29.97 -23.97 11.67
N ASP A 269 -29.68 -23.74 12.95
CA ASP A 269 -30.58 -24.09 14.06
C ASP A 269 -31.83 -23.20 14.09
N VAL A 270 -31.71 -21.91 13.78
CA VAL A 270 -32.85 -20.99 13.66
C VAL A 270 -33.71 -21.37 12.45
N GLY A 271 -33.10 -21.64 11.28
CA GLY A 271 -33.83 -22.08 10.10
C GLY A 271 -34.60 -23.39 10.33
N ARG A 272 -33.97 -24.37 10.98
CA ARG A 272 -34.61 -25.66 11.31
C ARG A 272 -35.76 -25.50 12.33
N LYS A 273 -35.65 -24.56 13.28
CA LYS A 273 -36.75 -24.25 14.22
C LYS A 273 -37.92 -23.56 13.54
N THR A 274 -37.65 -22.71 12.55
CA THR A 274 -38.68 -21.98 11.80
C THR A 274 -39.45 -22.93 10.88
N GLU A 275 -38.76 -23.87 10.23
CA GLU A 275 -39.41 -24.94 9.44
C GLU A 275 -40.29 -25.85 10.32
N MET A 276 -39.81 -26.28 11.51
CA MET A 276 -40.62 -27.09 12.43
C MET A 276 -41.87 -26.35 12.95
N GLN A 277 -41.75 -25.07 13.29
CA GLN A 277 -42.92 -24.27 13.69
C GLN A 277 -43.91 -24.11 12.54
N THR A 278 -43.44 -23.95 11.30
CA THR A 278 -44.32 -23.85 10.13
C THR A 278 -45.10 -25.16 9.91
N ILE A 279 -44.45 -26.31 10.10
CA ILE A 279 -45.08 -27.63 9.98
C ILE A 279 -46.10 -27.86 11.11
N GLU A 280 -45.78 -27.55 12.37
CA GLU A 280 -46.73 -27.67 13.49
C GLU A 280 -47.95 -26.74 13.35
N THR A 281 -47.78 -25.56 12.75
CA THR A 281 -48.89 -24.62 12.53
C THR A 281 -49.80 -25.08 11.39
N VAL A 282 -49.25 -25.80 10.41
CA VAL A 282 -50.02 -26.45 9.34
C VAL A 282 -50.74 -27.70 9.84
N GLU A 283 -50.13 -28.50 10.74
CA GLU A 283 -50.78 -29.67 11.34
C GLU A 283 -51.88 -29.32 12.36
N LYS A 284 -51.75 -28.21 13.10
CA LYS A 284 -52.78 -27.75 14.05
C LYS A 284 -53.89 -26.90 13.42
N GLY A 285 -53.84 -26.70 12.09
CA GLY A 285 -54.80 -25.95 11.28
C GLY A 285 -55.90 -26.79 10.62
N GLN A 286 -56.15 -28.02 11.10
CA GLN A 286 -57.33 -28.82 10.77
C GLN A 286 -58.24 -29.00 11.98
#